data_AF-A0A356JA16-F1
#
_entry.id   AF-A0A356JA16-F1
#
_cell.length_a   1.000
_cell.length_b   1.000
_cell.length_c   1.000
_cell.angle_alpha   90.00
_cell.angle_beta   90.00
_cell.angle_gamma   90.00
#
_symmetry.space_group_name_H-M   'P 1'
#
loop_
_entity.id
_entity.type
_entity.pdbx_description
1 polymer ?
#
loop_
_entity_poly.entity_id
_entity_poly.type
_entity_poly.pdbx_seq_one_letter_code
_entity_poly.pdbx_strand_id
1 'polypeptide(L)' 'PVGEDQKQHVELARDLAKKFNHKFGETFVVPEVFIREEGMRVMGLDNPQKKMSKSAESAYNRIELL' A
#
# COMPACT_ATOMS: atom_id res chain seq x y z
N PRO A 1 -6.73 2.36 -3.08
CA PRO A 1 -5.53 3.19 -3.31
C PRO A 1 -4.38 2.60 -2.50
N VAL A 2 -3.25 2.34 -3.14
CA VAL A 2 -2.09 1.76 -2.45
C VAL A 2 -0.92 2.75 -2.46
N GLY A 3 -0.14 2.78 -1.38
CA GLY A 3 1.13 3.51 -1.38
C GLY A 3 2.15 2.82 -2.28
N GLU A 4 3.22 3.53 -2.66
CA GLU A 4 4.29 3.00 -3.54
C GLU A 4 4.87 1.68 -3.02
N ASP A 5 5.07 1.57 -1.70
CA ASP A 5 5.58 0.39 -0.99
C ASP A 5 4.75 -0.89 -1.25
N GLN A 6 3.49 -0.74 -1.68
CA GLN A 6 2.52 -1.84 -1.86
C GLN A 6 2.27 -2.18 -3.33
N LYS A 7 2.94 -1.50 -4.28
CA LYS A 7 2.80 -1.74 -5.72
C LYS A 7 3.07 -3.21 -6.09
N GLN A 8 4.12 -3.80 -5.52
CA GLN A 8 4.51 -5.18 -5.80
C GLN A 8 3.44 -6.20 -5.41
N HIS A 9 2.73 -5.96 -4.30
CA HIS A 9 1.66 -6.86 -3.85
C HIS A 9 0.44 -6.80 -4.78
N VAL A 10 0.11 -5.62 -5.31
CA VAL A 10 -1.00 -5.48 -6.28
C VAL A 10 -0.68 -6.18 -7.60
N GLU A 11 0.57 -6.12 -8.06
CA GLU A 11 1.01 -6.88 -9.25
C GLU A 11 0.90 -8.40 -9.02
N LEU A 12 1.33 -8.89 -7.86
CA LEU A 12 1.17 -10.31 -7.52
C LEU A 12 -0.31 -10.74 -7.50
N ALA A 13 -1.18 -9.91 -6.89
CA ALA A 13 -2.62 -10.17 -6.87
C ALA A 13 -3.22 -10.20 -8.29
N ARG A 14 -2.73 -9.34 -9.19
CA ARG A 14 -3.14 -9.30 -10.59
C ARG A 14 -2.77 -10.56 -11.34
N ASP A 15 -1.54 -11.03 -11.17
CA ASP A 15 -1.05 -12.23 -11.85
C ASP A 15 -1.81 -13.48 -11.39
N LEU A 16 -2.09 -13.58 -10.08
CA LEU A 16 -2.89 -14.67 -9.52
C LEU A 16 -4.32 -14.65 -10.06
N ALA A 17 -4.96 -13.48 -10.09
CA ALA A 17 -6.31 -13.33 -10.63
C ALA A 17 -6.40 -13.75 -12.11
N LYS A 18 -5.44 -13.28 -12.94
CA LYS A 18 -5.37 -13.65 -14.37
C LYS A 18 -5.14 -15.15 -14.55
N LYS A 19 -4.20 -15.74 -13.82
CA LYS A 19 -3.86 -17.17 -13.91
C LYS A 19 -5.04 -18.05 -13.51
N PHE A 20 -5.77 -17.66 -12.47
CA PHE A 20 -6.96 -18.38 -12.05
C PHE A 20 -8.07 -18.28 -13.10
N ASN A 21 -8.34 -17.07 -13.59
CA ASN A 21 -9.37 -16.86 -14.61
C ASN A 21 -9.08 -17.62 -15.90
N HIS A 22 -7.82 -17.69 -16.31
CA HIS A 22 -7.42 -18.46 -17.48
C HIS A 22 -7.71 -19.96 -17.32
N LYS A 23 -7.55 -20.50 -16.10
CA LYS A 23 -7.72 -21.93 -15.83
C LYS A 23 -9.17 -22.32 -15.55
N PHE A 24 -9.96 -21.42 -14.96
CA PHE A 24 -11.29 -21.74 -14.41
C PHE A 24 -12.43 -20.89 -14.99
N GLY A 25 -12.14 -20.00 -15.94
CA GLY A 25 -13.10 -19.02 -16.46
C GLY A 25 -13.11 -17.74 -15.61
N GLU A 26 -13.81 -16.71 -16.09
CA GLU A 26 -13.86 -15.39 -15.43
C GLU A 26 -14.45 -15.48 -14.01
N THR A 27 -13.57 -15.54 -13.00
CA THR A 27 -13.96 -15.72 -11.60
C THR A 27 -13.61 -14.49 -10.76
N PHE A 28 -12.38 -13.99 -10.92
CA PHE A 28 -11.88 -12.83 -10.17
C PHE A 28 -11.86 -11.57 -11.02
N VAL A 29 -12.21 -10.43 -10.41
CA VAL A 29 -11.95 -9.12 -11.01
C VAL A 29 -10.46 -8.82 -10.90
N VAL A 30 -9.84 -8.46 -12.03
CA VAL A 30 -8.40 -8.17 -12.09
C VAL A 30 -8.14 -6.80 -11.45
N PRO A 31 -7.31 -6.70 -10.39
CA PRO A 31 -7.08 -5.45 -9.68
C PRO A 31 -6.25 -4.45 -10.49
N GLU A 32 -6.66 -3.18 -10.45
CA GLU A 32 -5.92 -2.04 -10.98
C GLU A 32 -5.19 -1.30 -9.86
N VAL A 33 -3.95 -0.86 -10.14
CA VAL A 33 -3.19 -0.06 -9.18
C VAL A 33 -3.75 1.36 -9.27
N PHE A 34 -4.38 1.81 -8.19
CA PHE A 34 -4.75 3.21 -8.02
C PHE A 34 -3.78 3.88 -7.05
N ILE A 35 -2.83 4.65 -7.58
CA ILE A 35 -1.91 5.48 -6.78
C ILE A 35 -2.57 6.86 -6.67
N ARG A 36 -2.87 7.31 -5.45
CA ARG A 36 -3.28 8.70 -5.23
C ARG A 36 -2.01 9.56 -5.26
N GLU A 37 -1.93 10.50 -6.20
CA GLU A 37 -0.86 11.50 -6.23
C GLU A 37 -0.97 12.48 -5.05
N GLU A 38 -2.20 12.76 -4.62
CA GLU A 38 -2.49 13.68 -3.52
C GLU A 38 -2.62 12.93 -2.19
N GLY A 39 -1.49 12.89 -1.49
CA GLY A 39 -1.36 12.34 -0.16
C GLY A 39 0.08 12.46 0.27
N MET A 40 0.52 13.69 0.53
CA MET A 40 1.91 13.99 0.90
C MET A 40 2.42 12.99 1.93
N ARG A 41 3.60 12.43 1.68
CA ARG A 41 4.28 11.53 2.60
C ARG A 41 4.47 12.25 3.93
N VAL A 42 3.71 11.85 4.96
CA VAL A 42 3.84 12.42 6.30
C VAL A 42 5.07 11.81 6.96
N MET A 43 6.04 12.67 7.27
CA MET A 43 7.29 12.26 7.91
C MET A 43 7.12 12.22 9.43
N GLY A 44 7.97 11.45 10.10
CA GLY A 44 7.99 11.38 11.55
C GLY A 44 8.33 12.75 12.15
N LEU A 45 7.66 13.11 13.25
CA LEU A 45 7.94 14.38 13.94
C LEU A 45 9.31 14.37 14.64
N ASP A 46 9.82 13.18 14.95
CA ASP A 46 11.13 12.97 15.57
C ASP A 46 12.28 12.90 14.54
N ASN A 47 12.04 12.25 13.40
CA ASN A 47 13.00 12.13 12.30
C ASN A 47 12.32 12.42 10.94
N PRO A 48 12.54 13.62 10.37
CA PRO A 48 11.98 14.02 9.08
C PRO A 48 12.46 13.22 7.87
N GLN A 49 13.49 12.37 8.01
CA GLN A 49 13.94 11.46 6.95
C GLN A 49 13.19 10.12 6.95
N LYS A 50 12.49 9.80 8.03
CA LYS A 50 11.73 8.54 8.16
C LYS A 50 10.23 8.82 8.03
N LYS A 51 9.54 7.91 7.33
CA LYS A 51 8.07 7.95 7.20
C LYS A 51 7.43 7.73 8.56
N MET A 52 6.36 8.46 8.86
CA MET A 52 5.55 8.21 10.05
C MET A 52 5.03 6.77 10.03
N SER A 53 5.25 6.02 11.11
CA SER A 53 4.88 4.59 11.19
C SER A 53 4.26 4.21 12.53
N LYS A 54 3.24 3.36 12.47
CA LYS A 54 2.65 2.69 13.66
C LYS A 54 3.65 1.79 14.38
N SER A 55 4.67 1.29 13.67
CA SER A 55 5.72 0.41 14.22
C SER A 55 7.00 1.14 14.61
N ALA A 56 7.05 2.47 14.55
CA ALA A 56 8.21 3.22 15.02
C ALA A 56 8.39 3.03 16.53
N GLU A 57 9.64 2.79 16.96
CA GLU A 57 10.01 2.61 18.37
C GLU A 57 9.68 3.84 19.22
N SER A 58 9.86 5.03 18.63
CA SER A 58 9.59 6.31 19.25
C SER A 58 8.11 6.66 19.14
N ALA A 59 7.46 6.86 20.28
CA ALA A 59 6.08 7.37 20.34
C ALA A 59 5.96 8.80 19.77
N TYR A 60 7.04 9.59 19.77
CA TYR A 60 7.08 10.92 19.17
C TYR A 60 7.09 10.88 17.64
N ASN A 61 7.22 9.71 17.02
CA ASN A 61 7.21 9.58 15.56
C ASN A 61 5.85 9.92 14.94
N ARG A 62 4.74 9.71 15.66
CA ARG A 62 3.39 9.69 15.06
C ARG A 62 2.35 10.47 15.86
N ILE A 63 1.33 10.94 15.15
CA ILE A 63 0.08 11.43 15.75
C ILE A 63 -0.99 10.37 15.46
N GLU A 64 -1.66 9.89 16.51
CA GLU A 64 -2.76 8.94 16.40
C GLU A 64 -4.09 9.70 16.46
N LEU A 65 -5.01 9.40 15.52
CA LEU A 65 -6.40 9.85 15.59
C LEU A 65 -7.14 8.78 16.41
N LEU A 66 -7.70 9.18 17.55
CA LEU A 66 -8.43 8.32 18.51
C LEU A 66 -9.38 7.32 17.83
#